data_AF-A0A964ZME9-F1
#
_entry.id   AF-A0A964ZME9-F1
#
_cell.length_a   1.000
_cell.length_b   1.000
_cell.length_c   1.000
_cell.angle_alpha   90.00
_cell.angle_beta   90.00
_cell.angle_gamma   90.00
#
_symmetry.space_group_name_H-M   'P 1'
#
loop_
_entity.id
_entity.type
_entity.pdbx_description
1 polymer ?
#
loop_
_entity_poly.entity_id
_entity_poly.type
_entity_poly.pdbx_seq_one_letter_code
_entity_poly.pdbx_strand_id
1 'polypeptide(L)' 'MRAEADAISRAASRLNSPTTMAAVQALTACNGKVIITGVGKSGLVAQKFAASLTSVGYMAIYLNPLDALHGDIGIV' A
#
# COMPACT_ATOMS: atom_id res chain seq x y z
N MET A 1 -13.52 -5.41 18.82
CA MET A 1 -13.36 -3.96 19.05
C MET A 1 -12.23 -3.58 20.02
N ARG A 2 -12.25 -3.88 21.34
CA ARG A 2 -11.12 -3.45 22.23
C ARG A 2 -9.74 -3.92 21.75
N ALA A 3 -9.60 -5.20 21.41
CA ALA A 3 -8.34 -5.76 20.90
C ALA A 3 -7.86 -5.10 19.59
N GLU A 4 -8.78 -4.69 18.71
CA GLU A 4 -8.44 -4.02 17.44
C GLU A 4 -8.02 -2.56 17.69
N ALA A 5 -8.72 -1.86 18.59
CA ALA A 5 -8.35 -0.51 18.99
C ALA A 5 -6.94 -0.49 19.59
N ASP A 6 -6.61 -1.43 20.47
CA ASP A 6 -5.27 -1.55 21.06
C ASP A 6 -4.21 -1.86 20.00
N ALA A 7 -4.55 -2.69 19.00
CA ALA A 7 -3.65 -2.99 17.88
C ALA A 7 -3.37 -1.75 17.02
N ILE A 8 -4.39 -0.92 16.76
CA ILE A 8 -4.24 0.36 16.04
C ILE A 8 -3.33 1.31 16.83
N SER A 9 -3.55 1.46 18.14
CA SER A 9 -2.70 2.31 19.00
C SER A 9 -1.23 1.86 18.99
N ARG A 10 -0.97 0.55 19.06
CA ARG A 10 0.39 0.00 18.93
C ARG A 10 0.99 0.13 17.53
N ALA A 11 0.16 0.18 16.48
CA ALA A 11 0.64 0.46 15.13
C ALA A 11 1.04 1.93 14.98
N ALA A 12 0.22 2.85 15.48
CA ALA A 12 0.47 4.28 15.43
C ALA A 12 1.79 4.67 16.12
N SER A 13 2.13 4.05 17.25
CA SER A 13 3.39 4.35 17.95
C SER A 13 4.67 4.01 17.16
N ARG A 14 4.55 3.20 16.10
CA ARG A 14 5.67 2.81 15.23
C ARG A 14 5.85 3.69 14.00
N LEU A 15 4.94 4.63 13.74
CA LEU A 15 4.96 5.47 12.54
C LEU A 15 6.00 6.61 12.61
N ASN A 16 6.44 7.00 13.81
CA ASN A 16 7.47 8.03 13.99
C ASN A 16 8.88 7.42 13.86
N SER A 17 9.17 6.84 12.69
CA SER A 17 10.46 6.22 12.40
C SER A 17 11.11 6.83 11.14
N PRO A 18 12.45 6.83 11.04
CA PRO A 18 13.14 7.22 9.81
C PRO A 18 12.69 6.40 8.59
N THR A 19 12.32 5.13 8.79
CA THR A 19 11.81 4.26 7.74
C THR A 19 10.47 4.71 7.18
N THR A 20 9.57 5.21 8.04
CA THR A 20 8.28 5.74 7.60
C THR A 20 8.47 7.01 6.79
N MET A 21 9.36 7.91 7.25
CA MET A 21 9.68 9.14 6.51
C MET A 21 10.32 8.85 5.14
N ALA A 22 11.24 7.88 5.07
CA ALA A 22 11.85 7.47 3.81
C ALA A 22 10.82 6.89 2.82
N ALA A 23 9.85 6.09 3.31
CA ALA A 23 8.76 5.57 2.49
C ALA A 23 7.87 6.68 1.93
N VAL A 24 7.51 7.69 2.75
CA VAL A 24 6.76 8.86 2.30
C VAL A 24 7.54 9.64 1.24
N GLN A 25 8.84 9.88 1.47
CA GLN A 25 9.69 10.57 0.51
C GLN A 25 9.77 9.84 -0.83
N ALA A 26 9.96 8.51 -0.81
CA ALA A 26 9.97 7.68 -2.01
C ALA A 26 8.63 7.76 -2.76
N LEU A 27 7.51 7.75 -2.04
CA LEU A 27 6.18 7.92 -2.64
C LEU A 27 6.02 9.30 -3.27
N THR A 28 6.43 10.37 -2.59
CA THR A 28 6.31 11.74 -3.10
C THR A 28 7.23 12.02 -4.30
N ALA A 29 8.36 11.32 -4.41
CA ALA A 29 9.28 11.44 -5.54
C ALA A 29 8.88 10.54 -6.72
N CYS A 30 7.84 9.72 -6.59
CA CYS A 30 7.39 8.82 -7.64
C CYS A 30 6.65 9.58 -8.73
N ASN A 31 7.25 9.66 -9.92
CA ASN A 31 6.62 10.26 -11.12
C ASN A 31 5.87 9.23 -11.98
N GLY A 32 5.88 7.96 -11.57
CA GLY A 32 5.28 6.85 -12.30
C GLY A 32 4.04 6.30 -11.62
N LYS A 33 3.78 5.01 -11.83
CA LYS A 33 2.71 4.29 -11.16
C LYS A 33 3.19 3.70 -9.84
N VAL A 34 2.38 3.84 -8.80
CA VAL A 34 2.59 3.18 -7.51
C VAL A 34 1.88 1.83 -7.55
N ILE A 35 2.64 0.76 -7.71
CA ILE A 35 2.11 -0.60 -7.70
C ILE A 35 2.03 -1.10 -6.27
N ILE A 36 0.84 -1.44 -5.81
CA ILE A 36 0.61 -2.03 -4.49
C ILE A 36 0.20 -3.47 -4.71
N THR A 37 0.76 -4.38 -3.91
CA THR A 37 0.56 -5.81 -4.11
C THR A 37 0.42 -6.53 -2.78
N GLY A 38 -0.18 -7.71 -2.80
CA GLY A 38 -0.40 -8.54 -1.60
C GLY A 38 -1.32 -9.71 -1.90
N VAL A 39 -1.26 -10.74 -1.05
CA VAL A 39 -2.11 -11.95 -1.16
C VAL A 39 -3.09 -12.05 0.02
N GLY A 40 -4.21 -12.73 -0.20
CA GLY A 40 -5.22 -12.99 0.84
C GLY A 40 -5.73 -11.71 1.51
N LYS A 41 -5.79 -11.68 2.85
CA LYS A 41 -6.24 -10.49 3.60
C LYS A 41 -5.40 -9.24 3.29
N SER A 42 -4.10 -9.41 3.09
CA SER A 42 -3.22 -8.29 2.71
C SER A 42 -3.54 -7.75 1.32
N GLY A 43 -4.02 -8.60 0.40
CA GLY A 43 -4.52 -8.17 -0.91
C GLY A 43 -5.74 -7.25 -0.79
N LEU A 44 -6.68 -7.56 0.11
CA LEU A 44 -7.84 -6.69 0.37
C LEU A 44 -7.43 -5.32 0.94
N VAL A 45 -6.45 -5.30 1.85
CA VAL A 45 -5.90 -4.05 2.41
C VAL A 45 -5.15 -3.26 1.32
N ALA A 46 -4.33 -3.95 0.53
CA ALA A 46 -3.60 -3.37 -0.60
C ALA A 46 -4.54 -2.72 -1.62
N GLN A 47 -5.64 -3.38 -1.96
CA GLN A 47 -6.66 -2.85 -2.87
C GLN A 47 -7.30 -1.56 -2.35
N LYS A 48 -7.68 -1.53 -1.06
CA LYS A 48 -8.21 -0.31 -0.43
C LYS A 48 -7.17 0.80 -0.34
N PHE A 49 -5.93 0.44 -0.04
CA PHE A 49 -4.83 1.40 0.04
C PHE A 49 -4.53 2.03 -1.32
N ALA A 50 -4.53 1.24 -2.40
CA ALA A 50 -4.39 1.75 -3.76
C ALA A 50 -5.50 2.77 -4.08
N ALA A 51 -6.76 2.42 -3.82
CA ALA A 51 -7.87 3.35 -4.02
C ALA A 51 -7.74 4.64 -3.19
N SER A 52 -7.19 4.53 -1.97
CA SER A 52 -6.95 5.69 -1.09
C SER A 52 -5.83 6.59 -1.61
N LEU A 53 -4.77 6.03 -2.20
CA LEU A 53 -3.71 6.82 -2.83
C LEU A 53 -4.21 7.49 -4.11
N THR A 54 -5.03 6.78 -4.91
CA THR A 54 -5.69 7.34 -6.09
C THR A 54 -6.58 8.54 -5.75
N SER A 55 -7.32 8.48 -4.63
CA SER A 55 -8.21 9.58 -4.24
C SER A 55 -7.48 10.86 -3.81
N VAL A 56 -6.20 10.77 -3.45
CA VAL A 56 -5.35 11.92 -3.07
C VAL A 56 -4.34 12.30 -4.15
N GLY A 57 -4.51 11.80 -5.38
CA GLY A 57 -3.78 12.28 -6.57
C GLY A 57 -2.59 11.44 -7.02
N TYR A 58 -2.31 10.30 -6.38
CA TYR A 58 -1.27 9.38 -6.87
C TYR A 58 -1.82 8.40 -7.89
N MET A 59 -1.05 8.10 -8.93
CA MET A 59 -1.41 7.02 -9.87
C MET A 59 -1.09 5.66 -9.25
N ALA A 60 -1.95 5.20 -8.33
CA ALA A 60 -1.78 3.94 -7.61
C ALA A 60 -2.73 2.85 -8.13
N ILE A 61 -2.24 1.62 -8.20
CA ILE A 61 -3.06 0.46 -8.54
C ILE A 61 -2.73 -0.74 -7.67
N TYR A 62 -3.68 -1.66 -7.55
CA TYR A 62 -3.44 -2.97 -6.95
C TYR A 62 -3.16 -4.00 -8.04
N LEU A 63 -2.08 -4.77 -7.86
CA LEU A 63 -1.74 -5.92 -8.68
C LEU A 63 -1.64 -7.15 -7.78
N ASN A 64 -2.43 -8.19 -8.06
CA ASN A 64 -2.33 -9.46 -7.38
C ASN A 64 -1.02 -10.16 -7.79
N PRO A 65 -0.13 -10.56 -6.86
CA PRO A 65 1.15 -11.20 -7.19
C PRO A 65 1.02 -12.45 -8.06
N LEU A 66 -0.07 -13.20 -7.90
CA LEU A 66 -0.30 -14.42 -8.67
C LEU A 66 -0.59 -14.09 -10.13
N ASP A 67 -1.40 -13.07 -10.38
CA ASP A 67 -1.74 -12.62 -11.74
C ASP A 67 -0.50 -11.99 -12.40
N ALA A 68 0.29 -11.24 -11.62
CA ALA A 68 1.56 -10.65 -12.03
C ALA A 68 2.54 -11.70 -12.60
N LEU A 69 2.66 -12.85 -11.93
CA LEU A 69 3.53 -13.95 -12.35
C LEU A 69 3.11 -14.57 -13.71
N HIS A 70 1.83 -14.47 -14.06
CA HIS A 70 1.28 -15.02 -15.30
C HIS A 70 1.25 -14.03 -16.46
N GLY A 71 1.84 -12.83 -16.31
CA GLY A 71 2.07 -11.87 -17.40
C GLY A 71 1.34 -10.53 -17.27
N ASP A 72 0.48 -10.36 -16.27
CA ASP A 72 -0.28 -9.11 -16.08
C ASP A 72 0.62 -7.90 -15.74
N ILE A 73 1.88 -8.13 -15.35
CA ILE A 73 2.89 -7.06 -15.17
C ILE A 73 3.07 -6.24 -16.45
N GLY A 74 2.90 -6.86 -17.64
CA GLY A 74 3.05 -6.18 -18.93
C GLY A 74 1.79 -5.47 -19.44
N ILE A 75 0.65 -5.63 -18.76
CA ILE A 75 -0.65 -5.08 -19.16
C ILE A 75 -0.98 -3.78 -18.40
N VAL A 76 -0.26 -3.54 -17.29
CA VAL A 76 -0.37 -2.35 -16.43
C VAL A 76 0.40 -1.16 -16.97
#